data_AF-A0A3N5F9G2-F1
#
_entry.id   AF-A0A3N5F9G2-F1
#
_cell.length_a   1.000
_cell.length_b   1.000
_cell.length_c   1.000
_cell.angle_alpha   90.00
_cell.angle_beta   90.00
_cell.angle_gamma   90.00
#
_symmetry.space_group_name_H-M   'P 1'
#
loop_
_entity.id
_entity.type
_entity.pdbx_description
1 polymer ?
#
loop_
_entity_poly.entity_id
_entity_poly.type
_entity_poly.pdbx_seq_one_letter_code
_entity_poly.pdbx_strand_id
1 'polypeptide(L)'
;MGRRVAICAVAQTTYERDKWHQRFQGMALEVLESLLNRTGLDFSEKNGISMAINVSDDIFDARTISDNAMTDVLGAHFRCEEKVAQEGAQAVYYGLAAIMSGHTDIVLIIGHCKESQAKSRNMV
;
A
#
# COMPACT_ATOMS: atom_id res chain seq x y z
N MET A 1 12.84 -26.99 -0.62
CA MET A 1 12.61 -26.31 0.66
C MET A 1 12.11 -24.90 0.32
N GLY A 2 10.94 -24.49 0.84
CA GLY A 2 10.36 -23.18 0.48
C GLY A 2 11.22 -22.01 0.98
N ARG A 3 11.18 -20.87 0.27
CA ARG A 3 11.80 -19.62 0.74
C ARG A 3 11.20 -19.23 2.09
N ARG A 4 12.03 -18.71 3.00
CA ARG A 4 11.57 -18.16 4.27
C ARG A 4 11.18 -16.70 4.05
N VAL A 5 10.04 -16.30 4.60
CA VAL A 5 9.49 -14.95 4.46
C VAL A 5 9.28 -14.38 5.86
N ALA A 6 9.53 -13.08 6.02
CA ALA A 6 9.40 -12.38 7.29
C ALA A 6 8.80 -10.99 7.04
N ILE A 7 8.16 -10.43 8.07
CA ILE A 7 7.71 -9.04 8.09
C ILE A 7 8.86 -8.17 8.60
N CYS A 8 9.39 -7.28 7.77
CA CYS A 8 10.54 -6.44 8.13
C CYS A 8 10.15 -5.24 9.00
N ALA A 9 9.00 -4.62 8.74
CA ALA A 9 8.46 -3.51 9.52
C ALA A 9 6.94 -3.39 9.31
N VAL A 10 6.27 -2.74 10.27
CA VAL A 10 4.84 -2.42 10.21
C VAL A 10 4.65 -1.01 10.76
N ALA A 11 3.96 -0.15 10.02
CA ALA A 11 3.58 1.19 10.43
C ALA A 11 2.10 1.41 10.18
N GLN A 12 1.50 2.32 10.94
CA GLN A 12 0.07 2.61 10.88
C GLN A 12 -0.19 4.05 11.34
N THR A 13 -1.10 4.75 10.68
CA THR A 13 -1.62 6.03 11.17
C THR A 13 -2.60 5.83 12.31
N THR A 14 -2.84 6.88 13.10
CA THR A 14 -3.90 6.82 14.12
C THR A 14 -5.27 6.86 13.44
N TYR A 15 -6.21 6.02 13.88
CA TYR A 15 -7.58 6.10 13.43
C TYR A 15 -8.25 7.37 13.92
N GLU A 16 -8.80 8.12 12.98
CA GLU A 16 -9.49 9.37 13.25
C GLU A 16 -10.85 9.35 12.55
N ARG A 17 -11.88 9.85 13.24
CA ARG A 17 -13.25 9.85 12.72
C ARG A 17 -13.39 10.66 11.43
N ASP A 18 -12.67 11.78 11.33
CA ASP A 18 -12.77 12.67 10.17
C ASP A 18 -11.41 13.31 9.81
N LYS A 19 -10.76 12.76 8.78
CA LYS A 19 -9.53 13.30 8.18
C LYS A 19 -9.83 14.19 6.98
N TRP A 20 -10.73 15.17 7.11
CA TRP A 20 -11.13 16.05 6.00
C TRP A 20 -9.96 16.82 5.36
N HIS A 21 -8.95 17.18 6.17
CA HIS A 21 -7.79 17.98 5.77
C HIS A 21 -6.71 17.20 5.00
N GLN A 22 -6.79 15.87 4.99
CA GLN A 22 -5.77 14.98 4.44
C GLN A 22 -6.36 14.09 3.36
N ARG A 23 -5.71 14.01 2.19
CA ARG A 23 -6.08 13.04 1.14
C ARG A 23 -5.63 11.64 1.54
N PHE A 24 -6.28 10.60 1.05
CA PHE A 24 -5.91 9.22 1.37
C PHE A 24 -4.49 8.87 0.89
N GLN A 25 -4.00 9.50 -0.18
CA GLN A 25 -2.59 9.44 -0.58
C GLN A 25 -1.66 9.95 0.52
N GLY A 26 -2.01 11.07 1.17
CA GLY A 26 -1.24 11.63 2.27
C GLY A 26 -1.19 10.69 3.46
N MET A 27 -2.30 10.01 3.77
CA MET A 27 -2.33 8.99 4.83
C MET A 27 -1.38 7.82 4.53
N ALA A 28 -1.33 7.38 3.27
CA ALA A 28 -0.42 6.33 2.82
C ALA A 28 1.04 6.78 2.81
N LEU A 29 1.31 8.03 2.40
CA LEU A 29 2.67 8.59 2.36
C LEU A 29 3.31 8.63 3.76
N GLU A 30 2.55 9.02 4.80
CA GLU A 30 3.04 8.97 6.19
C GLU A 30 3.49 7.55 6.60
N VAL A 31 2.72 6.53 6.19
CA VAL A 31 3.06 5.12 6.44
C VAL A 31 4.30 4.72 5.65
N LEU A 32 4.36 5.06 4.36
CA LEU A 32 5.51 4.75 3.49
C LEU A 32 6.79 5.35 4.07
N GLU A 33 6.81 6.65 4.37
CA GLU A 33 7.99 7.34 4.91
C GLU A 33 8.45 6.73 6.24
N SER A 34 7.51 6.35 7.11
CA SER A 34 7.83 5.64 8.35
C SER A 34 8.49 4.28 8.08
N LEU A 35 7.99 3.52 7.11
CA LEU A 35 8.55 2.22 6.73
C LEU A 35 9.95 2.34 6.12
N LEU A 36 10.15 3.27 5.18
CA LEU A 36 11.45 3.51 4.54
C LEU A 36 12.48 3.94 5.59
N ASN A 37 12.13 4.87 6.48
CA ASN A 37 13.01 5.33 7.55
C ASN A 37 13.42 4.20 8.52
N ARG A 38 12.52 3.27 8.82
CA ARG A 38 12.79 2.16 9.76
C ARG A 38 13.55 1.00 9.17
N THR A 39 13.38 0.76 7.86
CA THR A 39 13.99 -0.38 7.17
C THR A 39 15.27 -0.01 6.44
N GLY A 40 15.46 1.27 6.11
CA GLY A 40 16.54 1.73 5.22
C GLY A 40 16.37 1.26 3.77
N LEU A 41 15.20 0.74 3.41
CA LEU A 41 14.87 0.32 2.06
C LEU A 41 14.55 1.53 1.19
N ASP A 42 14.66 1.31 -0.12
CA ASP A 42 14.28 2.25 -1.17
C ASP A 42 13.65 1.48 -2.34
N PHE A 43 13.46 2.14 -3.48
CA PHE A 43 12.96 1.55 -4.71
C PHE A 43 14.06 1.25 -5.74
N SER A 44 15.32 1.11 -5.31
CA SER A 44 16.45 0.80 -6.21
C SER A 44 16.29 -0.55 -6.91
N GLU A 45 16.94 -0.74 -8.05
CA GLU A 45 16.79 -1.95 -8.89
C GLU A 45 17.34 -3.22 -8.26
N LYS A 46 18.46 -3.12 -7.55
CA LYS A 46 19.20 -4.30 -7.13
C LYS A 46 18.64 -4.93 -5.86
N ASN A 47 18.31 -4.09 -4.86
CA ASN A 47 17.94 -4.54 -3.51
C ASN A 47 16.75 -3.74 -2.92
N GLY A 48 16.06 -2.96 -3.76
CA GLY A 48 14.91 -2.18 -3.33
C GLY A 48 13.60 -2.96 -3.38
N ILE A 49 12.54 -2.29 -2.95
CA ILE A 49 11.15 -2.74 -3.13
C ILE A 49 10.89 -2.90 -4.62
N SER A 50 10.50 -4.10 -5.05
CA SER A 50 10.26 -4.40 -6.47
C SER A 50 8.81 -4.74 -6.80
N MET A 51 7.97 -4.86 -5.78
CA MET A 51 6.53 -5.02 -5.91
C MET A 51 5.80 -4.21 -4.85
N ALA A 52 4.73 -3.53 -5.24
CA ALA A 52 3.80 -2.87 -4.32
C ALA A 52 2.41 -3.51 -4.40
N ILE A 53 1.77 -3.69 -3.25
CA ILE A 53 0.40 -4.16 -3.15
C ILE A 53 -0.40 -3.10 -2.41
N ASN A 54 -1.37 -2.51 -3.11
CA ASN A 54 -2.34 -1.61 -2.52
C ASN A 54 -3.56 -2.39 -2.00
N VAL A 55 -4.05 -2.01 -0.83
CA VAL A 55 -5.27 -2.58 -0.24
C VAL A 55 -6.28 -1.49 -0.01
N SER A 56 -7.40 -1.56 -0.73
CA SER A 56 -8.41 -0.50 -0.72
C SER A 56 -9.77 -1.00 -1.21
N ASP A 57 -10.78 -0.14 -1.04
CA ASP A 57 -12.13 -0.35 -1.55
C ASP A 57 -12.60 0.89 -2.30
N ASP A 58 -13.04 0.67 -3.53
CA ASP A 58 -13.59 1.66 -4.45
C ASP A 58 -14.72 2.50 -3.84
N ILE A 59 -15.52 1.88 -2.95
CA ILE A 59 -16.62 2.54 -2.23
C ILE A 59 -16.09 3.68 -1.36
N PHE A 60 -15.02 3.45 -0.62
CA PHE A 60 -14.48 4.46 0.30
C PHE A 60 -13.68 5.53 -0.42
N ASP A 61 -13.07 5.20 -1.56
CA ASP A 61 -12.33 6.16 -2.36
C ASP A 61 -13.23 6.99 -3.29
N ALA A 62 -14.51 6.61 -3.39
CA ALA A 62 -15.49 7.16 -4.33
C ALA A 62 -14.99 7.12 -5.80
N ARG A 63 -14.30 6.03 -6.17
CA ARG A 63 -13.69 5.83 -7.48
C ARG A 63 -13.93 4.41 -7.94
N THR A 64 -14.28 4.23 -9.23
CA THR A 64 -14.41 2.89 -9.85
C THR A 64 -13.05 2.17 -10.01
N ILE A 65 -11.94 2.89 -9.84
CA ILE A 65 -10.58 2.35 -9.88
C ILE A 65 -9.80 3.01 -8.74
N SER A 66 -9.87 2.41 -7.54
CA SER A 66 -9.18 2.93 -6.35
C SER A 66 -7.65 3.01 -6.51
N ASP A 67 -7.07 2.06 -7.25
CA ASP A 67 -5.61 1.94 -7.40
C ASP A 67 -4.96 3.08 -8.20
N ASN A 68 -5.65 3.57 -9.23
CA ASN A 68 -5.17 4.64 -10.12
C ASN A 68 -4.77 5.93 -9.38
N ALA A 69 -5.24 6.11 -8.15
CA ALA A 69 -4.98 7.27 -7.33
C ALA A 69 -3.70 7.16 -6.48
N MET A 70 -3.05 5.99 -6.46
CA MET A 70 -2.07 5.60 -5.45
C MET A 70 -0.66 5.38 -6.00
N THR A 71 -0.49 5.23 -7.32
CA THR A 71 0.79 4.89 -7.93
C THR A 71 1.94 5.82 -7.52
N ASP A 72 1.66 7.12 -7.30
CA ASP A 72 2.64 8.11 -6.83
C ASP A 72 3.15 7.80 -5.41
N VAL A 73 2.26 7.44 -4.50
CA VAL A 73 2.58 7.08 -3.11
C VAL A 73 2.97 5.63 -2.92
N LEU A 74 2.86 4.79 -3.95
CA LEU A 74 3.39 3.43 -3.99
C LEU A 74 4.83 3.37 -4.55
N GLY A 75 5.42 4.54 -4.83
CA GLY A 75 6.81 4.70 -5.24
C GLY A 75 7.02 4.92 -6.74
N ALA A 76 5.97 4.82 -7.57
CA ALA A 76 6.01 5.02 -9.02
C ALA A 76 7.24 4.36 -9.70
N HIS A 77 7.57 3.14 -9.26
CA HIS A 77 8.89 2.54 -9.47
C HIS A 77 9.02 1.74 -10.78
N PHE A 78 8.04 1.84 -11.69
CA PHE A 78 7.98 1.11 -12.96
C PHE A 78 8.17 -0.43 -12.84
N ARG A 79 7.70 -1.02 -11.72
CA ARG A 79 7.68 -2.48 -11.54
C ARG A 79 6.27 -2.93 -11.18
N CYS A 80 6.12 -4.14 -10.66
CA CYS A 80 4.83 -4.74 -10.36
C CYS A 80 4.08 -3.94 -9.29
N GLU A 81 2.87 -3.52 -9.64
CA GLU A 81 1.88 -2.93 -8.74
C GLU A 81 0.63 -3.79 -8.87
N GLU A 82 0.05 -4.16 -7.73
CA GLU A 82 -1.16 -4.95 -7.67
C GLU A 82 -2.14 -4.40 -6.64
N LYS A 83 -3.43 -4.63 -6.88
CA LYS A 83 -4.49 -4.22 -5.96
C LYS A 83 -5.22 -5.41 -5.36
N VAL A 84 -5.39 -5.39 -4.04
CA VAL A 84 -6.24 -6.31 -3.29
C VAL A 84 -7.44 -5.55 -2.74
N ALA A 85 -8.64 -6.08 -2.95
CA ALA A 85 -9.86 -5.46 -2.44
C ALA A 85 -10.10 -5.81 -0.97
N GLN A 86 -10.46 -4.80 -0.16
CA GLN A 86 -11.04 -4.90 1.19
C GLN A 86 -10.17 -5.48 2.32
N GLU A 87 -9.45 -6.57 2.09
CA GLU A 87 -8.87 -7.38 3.17
C GLU A 87 -7.33 -7.35 3.21
N GLY A 88 -6.78 -6.75 4.26
CA GLY A 88 -5.34 -6.66 4.47
C GLY A 88 -4.67 -8.02 4.70
N ALA A 89 -5.35 -8.98 5.33
CA ALA A 89 -4.82 -10.33 5.52
C ALA A 89 -4.59 -11.03 4.18
N GLN A 90 -5.47 -10.83 3.19
CA GLN A 90 -5.30 -11.38 1.85
C GLN A 90 -4.08 -10.79 1.14
N ALA A 91 -3.80 -9.51 1.33
CA ALA A 91 -2.61 -8.87 0.78
C ALA A 91 -1.31 -9.44 1.39
N VAL A 92 -1.32 -9.79 2.68
CA VAL A 92 -0.19 -10.48 3.32
C VAL A 92 0.03 -11.86 2.71
N TYR A 93 -1.05 -12.63 2.49
CA TYR A 93 -0.95 -13.92 1.79
C TYR A 93 -0.46 -13.76 0.35
N TYR A 94 -0.88 -12.70 -0.35
CA TYR A 94 -0.44 -12.45 -1.71
C TYR A 94 1.06 -12.09 -1.76
N GLY A 95 1.52 -11.19 -0.88
CA GLY A 95 2.94 -10.85 -0.75
C GLY A 95 3.80 -12.07 -0.38
N LEU A 96 3.30 -12.92 0.53
CA LEU A 96 3.93 -14.20 0.85
C LEU A 96 4.08 -15.08 -0.39
N ALA A 97 3.01 -15.25 -1.18
CA ALA A 97 3.03 -16.06 -2.40
C ALA A 97 3.98 -15.48 -3.46
N ALA A 98 4.01 -14.16 -3.62
CA ALA A 98 4.91 -13.47 -4.54
C ALA A 98 6.40 -13.67 -4.18
N ILE A 99 6.73 -13.67 -2.88
CA ILE A 99 8.10 -13.92 -2.43
C ILE A 99 8.45 -15.41 -2.54
N MET A 100 7.51 -16.31 -2.18
CA MET A 100 7.74 -17.75 -2.24
C MET A 100 7.89 -18.29 -3.66
N SER A 101 7.21 -17.68 -4.64
CA SER A 101 7.35 -18.03 -6.06
C SER A 101 8.71 -17.62 -6.66
N GLY A 102 9.45 -16.74 -5.98
CA GLY A 102 10.70 -16.16 -6.49
C GLY A 102 10.49 -15.02 -7.49
N HIS A 103 9.25 -14.51 -7.64
CA HIS A 103 8.96 -13.37 -8.50
C HIS A 103 9.57 -12.06 -7.98
N THR A 104 9.61 -11.91 -6.65
CA THR A 104 10.16 -10.74 -5.95
C THR A 104 10.83 -11.17 -4.64
N ASP A 105 11.76 -10.35 -4.16
CA ASP A 105 12.40 -10.53 -2.84
C ASP A 105 11.78 -9.61 -1.78
N ILE A 106 11.24 -8.45 -2.16
CA ILE A 106 10.73 -7.41 -1.26
C ILE A 106 9.42 -6.85 -1.79
N VAL A 107 8.37 -6.96 -0.98
CA VAL A 107 7.03 -6.47 -1.26
C VAL A 107 6.67 -5.37 -0.27
N LEU A 108 6.22 -4.23 -0.79
CA LEU A 108 5.56 -3.19 -0.02
C LEU A 108 4.06 -3.45 -0.02
N ILE A 109 3.43 -3.48 1.15
CA ILE A 109 1.98 -3.58 1.29
C ILE A 109 1.49 -2.31 1.97
N ILE A 110 0.62 -1.56 1.28
CA ILE A 110 0.01 -0.35 1.82
C ILE A 110 -1.51 -0.50 1.73
N GLY A 111 -2.15 -0.50 2.89
CA GLY A 111 -3.61 -0.43 2.99
C GLY A 111 -4.07 0.97 3.32
N HIS A 112 -5.15 1.41 2.69
CA HIS A 112 -5.83 2.64 3.05
C HIS A 112 -7.35 2.45 3.06
N CYS A 113 -7.99 3.17 3.98
CA CYS A 113 -9.43 3.32 4.03
C CYS A 113 -9.74 4.69 4.64
N LYS A 114 -10.53 5.49 3.94
CA LYS A 114 -10.96 6.80 4.40
C LYS A 114 -12.49 6.92 4.27
N GLU A 115 -13.21 6.31 5.21
CA GLU A 115 -14.69 6.31 5.19
C GLU A 115 -15.29 7.73 5.19
N SER A 116 -14.59 8.71 5.76
CA SER A 116 -15.05 10.11 5.75
C SER A 116 -15.00 10.78 4.37
N GLN A 117 -14.38 10.15 3.37
CA GLN A 117 -14.26 10.66 2.01
C GLN A 117 -15.58 10.64 1.23
N ALA A 118 -16.40 9.60 1.39
CA ALA A 118 -17.64 9.40 0.61
C ALA A 118 -18.73 10.47 0.88
N LYS A 119 -18.49 11.40 1.82
CA LYS A 119 -19.45 12.43 2.24
C LYS A 119 -19.81 13.45 1.16
N SER A 120 -19.03 13.62 0.08
CA SER A 120 -19.37 14.57 -0.98
C SER A 120 -18.88 14.18 -2.37
N ARG A 121 -19.85 13.96 -3.28
CA ARG A 121 -19.64 13.72 -4.72
C ARG A 121 -18.98 14.90 -5.48
N ASN A 122 -18.87 16.06 -4.82
CA ASN A 122 -18.36 17.30 -5.42
C ASN A 122 -16.88 17.56 -5.06
N MET A 123 -16.19 16.63 -4.40
CA MET A 123 -14.77 16.76 -4.02
C MET A 123 -13.79 16.05 -4.98
N VAL A 124 -14.21 15.86 -6.24
CA VAL A 124 -13.32 15.37 -7.31
C VAL A 124 -12.43 16.51 -7.80
#